data_AF-A0A970LQV0-F1
#
_entry.id   AF-A0A970LQV0-F1
#
_cell.length_a   1.000
_cell.length_b   1.000
_cell.length_c   1.000
_cell.angle_alpha   90.00
_cell.angle_beta   90.00
_cell.angle_gamma   90.00
#
_symmetry.space_group_name_H-M   'P 1'
#
loop_
_entity.id
_entity.type
_entity.pdbx_description
1 polymer ?
#
loop_
_entity_poly.entity_id
_entity_poly.type
_entity_poly.pdbx_seq_one_letter_code
_entity_poly.pdbx_strand_id
1 'polypeptide(L)'
;MELAYPPFETKDAQGEPSGVSVDLAKALGEYLQRPVRIENINWDGLIPSLQTEMVDVVISSMTITDERAESVDFSIPYAHAYLALLVNTNSAVEDIDDLNQPGMVVAVKKGTTGHLYAQNNLTKATINALSSENACVTEVVQGKADAFIYDQLTIYRQNQANPEITKAVLIPFQESDKWGMAVKKGNTELLTQINAFIEDFRAEGGFETLTAKHLAAEKTTFDELGFPWFFE
;
A
#
# COMPACT_ATOMS: atom_id res chain seq x y z
N MET A 1 -3.66 -3.57 -12.06
CA MET A 1 -3.26 -2.72 -10.91
C MET A 1 -4.17 -1.49 -10.89
N GLU A 2 -4.37 -0.86 -9.75
CA GLU A 2 -4.83 0.54 -9.73
C GLU A 2 -3.61 1.41 -10.12
N LEU A 3 -3.77 2.56 -10.78
CA LEU A 3 -2.67 3.50 -11.07
C LEU A 3 -2.93 4.81 -10.32
N ALA A 4 -3.07 4.71 -9.01
CA ALA A 4 -3.47 5.80 -8.11
C ALA A 4 -2.73 5.80 -6.77
N TYR A 5 -1.65 5.03 -6.63
CA TYR A 5 -0.84 4.91 -5.42
C TYR A 5 0.65 5.18 -5.73
N PRO A 6 1.00 6.46 -5.98
CA PRO A 6 2.39 6.85 -6.19
C PRO A 6 3.21 6.67 -4.90
N PRO A 7 4.49 6.26 -5.00
CA PRO A 7 5.26 6.03 -6.22
C PRO A 7 5.22 4.58 -6.73
N PHE A 8 4.36 3.72 -6.16
CA PHE A 8 4.33 2.30 -6.50
C PHE A 8 3.63 2.04 -7.83
N GLU A 9 2.38 2.48 -7.96
CA GLU A 9 1.62 2.38 -9.19
C GLU A 9 0.98 3.73 -9.48
N THR A 10 1.32 4.29 -10.64
CA THR A 10 0.90 5.64 -11.00
C THR A 10 0.99 5.82 -12.51
N LYS A 11 0.74 7.03 -12.96
CA LYS A 11 0.98 7.46 -14.33
C LYS A 11 2.09 8.48 -14.36
N ASP A 12 2.90 8.45 -15.42
CA ASP A 12 3.83 9.53 -15.71
C ASP A 12 3.11 10.77 -16.26
N ALA A 13 3.88 11.80 -16.62
CA ALA A 13 3.34 13.04 -17.16
C ALA A 13 2.63 12.87 -18.52
N GLN A 14 2.88 11.77 -19.22
CA GLN A 14 2.25 11.43 -20.49
C GLN A 14 0.97 10.59 -20.29
N GLY A 15 0.70 10.17 -19.05
CA GLY A 15 -0.46 9.33 -18.71
C GLY A 15 -0.17 7.84 -18.79
N GLU A 16 1.08 7.44 -19.04
CA GLU A 16 1.49 6.04 -19.20
C GLU A 16 1.79 5.40 -17.84
N PRO A 17 1.56 4.08 -17.65
CA PRO A 17 1.86 3.39 -16.41
C PRO A 17 3.33 3.55 -15.99
N SER A 18 3.53 3.97 -14.75
CA SER A 18 4.85 4.20 -14.14
C SER A 18 4.86 3.86 -12.66
N GLY A 19 6.06 3.74 -12.09
CA GLY A 19 6.30 3.45 -10.67
C GLY A 19 6.92 2.07 -10.40
N VAL A 20 7.16 1.80 -9.13
CA VAL A 20 7.82 0.58 -8.64
C VAL A 20 7.11 -0.70 -9.10
N SER A 21 5.80 -0.80 -8.88
CA SER A 21 4.99 -1.97 -9.23
C SER A 21 4.92 -2.19 -10.74
N VAL A 22 4.97 -1.11 -11.53
CA VAL A 22 5.01 -1.19 -12.99
C VAL A 22 6.35 -1.75 -13.47
N ASP A 23 7.46 -1.28 -12.91
CA ASP A 23 8.79 -1.79 -13.27
C ASP A 23 9.00 -3.22 -12.76
N LEU A 24 8.44 -3.58 -11.59
CA LEU A 24 8.42 -4.95 -11.10
C LEU A 24 7.60 -5.87 -12.03
N ALA A 25 6.45 -5.42 -12.52
CA ALA A 25 5.65 -6.16 -13.49
C ALA A 25 6.40 -6.37 -14.83
N LYS A 26 7.12 -5.35 -15.30
CA LYS A 26 7.97 -5.44 -16.50
C LYS A 26 9.12 -6.44 -16.30
N ALA A 27 9.80 -6.39 -15.16
CA ALA A 27 10.86 -7.33 -14.81
C ALA A 27 10.35 -8.78 -14.73
N LEU A 28 9.16 -9.00 -14.15
CA LEU A 28 8.51 -10.32 -14.16
C LEU A 28 8.23 -10.78 -15.61
N GLY A 29 7.72 -9.90 -16.46
CA GLY A 29 7.48 -10.21 -17.87
C GLY A 29 8.76 -10.61 -18.61
N GLU A 30 9.85 -9.88 -18.39
CA GLU A 30 11.17 -10.20 -18.94
C GLU A 30 11.67 -11.57 -18.46
N TYR A 31 11.57 -11.84 -17.16
CA TYR A 31 11.93 -13.13 -16.55
C TYR A 31 11.14 -14.29 -17.16
N LEU A 32 9.83 -14.11 -17.37
CA LEU A 32 8.95 -15.11 -17.98
C LEU A 32 8.98 -15.13 -19.51
N GLN A 33 9.71 -14.22 -20.14
CA GLN A 33 9.74 -14.01 -21.59
C GLN A 33 8.35 -13.77 -22.19
N ARG A 34 7.52 -12.98 -21.50
CA ARG A 34 6.15 -12.63 -21.89
C ARG A 34 5.96 -11.12 -22.00
N PRO A 35 5.22 -10.63 -23.02
CA PRO A 35 4.87 -9.23 -23.10
C PRO A 35 3.94 -8.84 -21.95
N VAL A 36 4.17 -7.64 -21.39
CA VAL A 36 3.36 -7.11 -20.28
C VAL A 36 2.39 -6.08 -20.80
N ARG A 37 1.11 -6.25 -20.46
CA ARG A 37 0.06 -5.26 -20.64
C ARG A 37 -0.46 -4.84 -19.27
N ILE A 38 -0.36 -3.56 -18.96
CA ILE A 38 -0.86 -3.01 -17.70
C ILE A 38 -2.32 -2.56 -17.88
N GLU A 39 -3.23 -3.19 -17.14
CA GLU A 39 -4.62 -2.78 -17.06
C GLU A 39 -4.83 -1.94 -15.79
N ASN A 40 -5.34 -0.72 -15.97
CA ASN A 40 -5.68 0.21 -14.89
C ASN A 40 -7.11 -0.06 -14.40
N ILE A 41 -7.24 -0.70 -13.25
CA ILE A 41 -8.50 -1.18 -12.68
C ILE A 41 -8.62 -0.62 -11.27
N ASN A 42 -9.78 -0.08 -10.90
CA ASN A 42 -10.04 0.40 -9.54
C ASN A 42 -9.82 -0.73 -8.51
N TRP A 43 -9.41 -0.36 -7.29
CA TRP A 43 -9.04 -1.30 -6.22
C TRP A 43 -10.05 -2.43 -6.00
N ASP A 44 -11.33 -2.10 -5.95
CA ASP A 44 -12.43 -3.05 -5.73
C ASP A 44 -12.63 -4.04 -6.89
N GLY A 45 -12.14 -3.71 -8.09
CA GLY A 45 -12.17 -4.56 -9.28
C GLY A 45 -10.96 -5.49 -9.43
N LEU A 46 -9.89 -5.33 -8.64
CA LEU A 46 -8.65 -6.10 -8.84
C LEU A 46 -8.84 -7.61 -8.66
N ILE A 47 -9.39 -8.05 -7.52
CA ILE A 47 -9.66 -9.48 -7.28
C ILE A 47 -10.69 -10.05 -8.28
N PRO A 48 -11.83 -9.38 -8.53
CA PRO A 48 -12.77 -9.82 -9.57
C PRO A 48 -12.15 -9.97 -10.96
N SER A 49 -11.17 -9.13 -11.32
CA SER A 49 -10.49 -9.21 -12.62
C SER A 49 -9.69 -10.50 -12.81
N LEU A 50 -9.14 -11.08 -11.73
CA LEU A 50 -8.47 -12.40 -11.76
C LEU A 50 -9.48 -13.54 -11.96
N GLN A 51 -10.65 -13.45 -11.31
CA GLN A 51 -11.68 -14.49 -11.37
C GLN A 51 -12.27 -14.60 -12.78
N THR A 52 -12.46 -13.45 -13.43
CA THR A 52 -12.95 -13.30 -14.80
C THR A 52 -11.88 -13.50 -15.88
N GLU A 53 -10.64 -13.79 -15.49
CA GLU A 53 -9.49 -13.96 -16.39
C GLU A 53 -9.22 -12.73 -17.29
N MET A 54 -9.62 -11.55 -16.83
CA MET A 54 -9.29 -10.28 -17.50
C MET A 54 -7.79 -9.96 -17.37
N VAL A 55 -7.18 -10.35 -16.25
CA VAL A 55 -5.75 -10.23 -15.98
C VAL A 55 -5.20 -11.53 -15.40
N ASP A 56 -3.92 -11.79 -15.61
CA ASP A 56 -3.23 -12.99 -15.11
C ASP A 56 -2.70 -12.81 -13.69
N VAL A 57 -2.29 -11.58 -13.34
CA VAL A 57 -1.64 -11.23 -12.07
C VAL A 57 -2.05 -9.83 -11.62
N VAL A 58 -2.22 -9.65 -10.31
CA VAL A 58 -2.37 -8.36 -9.66
C VAL A 58 -1.10 -8.03 -8.90
N ILE A 59 -0.45 -6.93 -9.30
CA ILE A 59 0.72 -6.33 -8.65
C ILE A 59 0.34 -4.88 -8.31
N SER A 60 -0.24 -4.66 -7.14
CA SER A 60 -0.83 -3.36 -6.74
C SER A 60 -0.68 -3.10 -5.25
N SER A 61 0.48 -3.39 -4.65
CA SER A 61 0.71 -3.23 -3.21
C SER A 61 -0.37 -3.89 -2.34
N MET A 62 -0.82 -5.08 -2.79
CA MET A 62 -1.94 -5.78 -2.18
C MET A 62 -1.46 -6.57 -0.97
N THR A 63 -1.91 -6.17 0.22
CA THR A 63 -1.68 -6.94 1.44
C THR A 63 -2.31 -8.33 1.32
N ILE A 64 -1.53 -9.34 1.66
CA ILE A 64 -1.95 -10.72 1.85
C ILE A 64 -2.80 -10.78 3.12
N THR A 65 -4.08 -11.11 2.98
CA THR A 65 -4.99 -11.34 4.10
C THR A 65 -5.73 -12.66 3.91
N ASP A 66 -6.16 -13.28 5.00
CA ASP A 66 -6.92 -14.54 4.94
C ASP A 66 -8.18 -14.39 4.07
N GLU A 67 -8.95 -13.31 4.28
CA GLU A 67 -10.15 -13.00 3.49
C GLU A 67 -9.85 -12.91 1.98
N ARG A 68 -8.76 -12.25 1.58
CA ARG A 68 -8.38 -12.18 0.17
C ARG A 68 -7.90 -13.53 -0.34
N ALA A 69 -7.14 -14.26 0.48
CA ALA A 69 -6.61 -15.58 0.15
C ALA A 69 -7.71 -16.64 -0.02
N GLU A 70 -8.94 -16.41 0.46
CA GLU A 70 -10.10 -17.24 0.09
C GLU A 70 -10.43 -17.13 -1.41
N SER A 71 -10.19 -15.98 -2.02
CA SER A 71 -10.58 -15.67 -3.41
C SER A 71 -9.44 -15.78 -4.44
N VAL A 72 -8.19 -15.64 -4.02
CA VAL A 72 -6.99 -15.66 -4.87
C VAL A 72 -5.88 -16.47 -4.23
N ASP A 73 -4.84 -16.81 -5.00
CA ASP A 73 -3.58 -17.30 -4.43
C ASP A 73 -2.53 -16.19 -4.48
N PHE A 74 -1.83 -15.99 -3.36
CA PHE A 74 -0.77 -15.00 -3.24
C PHE A 74 0.62 -15.64 -3.36
N SER A 75 1.53 -14.91 -3.99
CA SER A 75 2.96 -15.19 -3.94
C SER A 75 3.51 -15.10 -2.52
N ILE A 76 4.78 -15.51 -2.36
CA ILE A 76 5.58 -15.05 -1.22
C ILE A 76 5.59 -13.51 -1.18
N PRO A 77 5.73 -12.90 0.02
CA PRO A 77 5.79 -11.45 0.13
C PRO A 77 6.97 -10.87 -0.64
N TYR A 78 6.74 -9.81 -1.41
CA TYR A 78 7.80 -9.04 -2.05
C TYR A 78 8.15 -7.75 -1.29
N ALA A 79 7.24 -7.28 -0.43
CA ALA A 79 7.44 -6.09 0.39
C ALA A 79 6.63 -6.16 1.70
N HIS A 80 7.01 -5.30 2.64
CA HIS A 80 6.41 -5.13 3.96
C HIS A 80 6.03 -3.66 4.15
N ALA A 81 4.78 -3.39 4.50
CA ALA A 81 4.32 -2.06 4.86
C ALA A 81 3.86 -2.03 6.31
N TYR A 82 3.93 -0.88 6.96
CA TYR A 82 3.32 -0.68 8.27
C TYR A 82 2.27 0.41 8.16
N LEU A 83 1.20 0.27 8.94
CA LEU A 83 0.24 1.34 9.09
C LEU A 83 0.82 2.43 9.98
N ALA A 84 0.44 3.66 9.66
CA ALA A 84 0.81 4.89 10.34
C ALA A 84 -0.40 5.84 10.36
N LEU A 85 -0.25 6.97 11.06
CA LEU A 85 -1.31 7.98 11.21
C LEU A 85 -0.87 9.31 10.62
N LEU A 86 -1.75 9.90 9.81
CA LEU A 86 -1.68 11.32 9.47
C LEU A 86 -2.65 12.03 10.40
N VAL A 87 -2.15 12.95 11.21
CA VAL A 87 -2.95 13.72 12.17
C VAL A 87 -2.85 15.20 11.86
N ASN A 88 -3.83 15.99 12.29
CA ASN A 88 -3.72 17.45 12.24
C ASN A 88 -2.71 17.92 13.30
N THR A 89 -1.96 18.99 13.06
CA THR A 89 -1.01 19.56 14.04
C THR A 89 -1.68 20.08 15.31
N ASN A 90 -2.99 20.35 15.27
CA ASN A 90 -3.79 20.71 16.43
C ASN A 90 -4.37 19.50 17.19
N SER A 91 -4.18 18.28 16.68
CA SER A 91 -4.60 17.04 17.34
C SER A 91 -3.66 16.70 18.50
N ALA A 92 -4.18 16.11 19.56
CA ALA A 92 -3.39 15.57 20.67
C ALA A 92 -2.97 14.11 20.46
N VAL A 93 -3.30 13.52 19.31
CA VAL A 93 -2.99 12.12 18.97
C VAL A 93 -1.49 11.96 18.73
N GLU A 94 -0.86 11.13 19.56
CA GLU A 94 0.56 10.79 19.48
C GLU A 94 0.77 9.32 19.12
N ASP A 95 -0.22 8.45 19.35
CA ASP A 95 -0.21 7.04 18.96
C ASP A 95 -1.62 6.51 18.61
N ILE A 96 -1.71 5.21 18.31
CA ILE A 96 -2.97 4.57 17.93
C ILE A 96 -3.96 4.45 19.11
N ASP A 97 -3.46 4.36 20.34
CA ASP A 97 -4.27 4.10 21.52
C ASP A 97 -5.08 5.35 21.91
N ASP A 98 -4.54 6.54 21.60
CA ASP A 98 -5.25 7.83 21.72
C ASP A 98 -6.54 7.89 20.88
N LEU A 99 -6.67 7.07 19.84
CA LEU A 99 -7.83 7.08 18.95
C LEU A 99 -8.99 6.24 19.47
N ASN A 100 -8.78 5.26 20.35
CA ASN A 100 -9.84 4.35 20.80
C ASN A 100 -10.66 4.91 21.96
N GLN A 101 -11.27 6.07 21.75
CA GLN A 101 -12.11 6.74 22.75
C GLN A 101 -13.29 7.49 22.11
N PRO A 102 -14.38 7.72 22.88
CA PRO A 102 -15.54 8.45 22.38
C PRO A 102 -15.17 9.85 21.90
N GLY A 103 -15.78 10.27 20.78
CA GLY A 103 -15.57 11.60 20.20
C GLY A 103 -14.44 11.67 19.18
N MET A 104 -13.58 10.65 19.09
CA MET A 104 -12.58 10.56 18.01
C MET A 104 -13.24 10.18 16.68
N VAL A 105 -12.77 10.77 15.60
CA VAL A 105 -13.16 10.49 14.21
C VAL A 105 -11.93 10.05 13.42
N VAL A 106 -11.97 8.84 12.89
CA VAL A 106 -10.86 8.24 12.14
C VAL A 106 -11.27 8.07 10.67
N ALA A 107 -10.61 8.80 9.79
CA ALA A 107 -10.76 8.63 8.34
C ALA A 107 -10.00 7.38 7.89
N VAL A 108 -10.59 6.61 6.97
CA VAL A 108 -9.98 5.42 6.37
C VAL A 108 -10.42 5.24 4.92
N LYS A 109 -9.52 4.78 4.05
CA LYS A 109 -9.89 4.39 2.67
C LYS A 109 -10.62 3.05 2.74
N LYS A 110 -11.83 2.98 2.18
CA LYS A 110 -12.66 1.78 2.18
C LYS A 110 -11.91 0.60 1.54
N GLY A 111 -11.90 -0.54 2.23
CA GLY A 111 -11.35 -1.80 1.72
C GLY A 111 -9.84 -1.98 1.90
N THR A 112 -9.17 -1.08 2.63
CA THR A 112 -7.75 -1.23 2.99
C THR A 112 -7.57 -1.87 4.36
N THR A 113 -6.34 -2.24 4.67
CA THR A 113 -5.96 -2.79 5.98
C THR A 113 -6.13 -1.76 7.10
N GLY A 114 -5.88 -0.47 6.84
CA GLY A 114 -6.20 0.61 7.77
C GLY A 114 -7.69 0.67 8.14
N HIS A 115 -8.58 0.46 7.16
CA HIS A 115 -10.02 0.36 7.43
C HIS A 115 -10.37 -0.85 8.30
N LEU A 116 -9.82 -2.03 7.97
CA LEU A 116 -10.07 -3.25 8.74
C LEU A 116 -9.53 -3.14 10.18
N TYR A 117 -8.31 -2.61 10.34
CA TYR A 117 -7.71 -2.36 11.65
C TYR A 117 -8.59 -1.43 12.49
N ALA A 118 -9.01 -0.30 11.92
CA ALA A 118 -9.82 0.68 12.63
C ALA A 118 -11.17 0.10 13.08
N GLN A 119 -11.86 -0.66 12.22
CA GLN A 119 -13.11 -1.31 12.58
C GLN A 119 -12.96 -2.31 13.73
N ASN A 120 -11.87 -3.09 13.73
CA ASN A 120 -11.68 -4.17 14.69
C ASN A 120 -11.14 -3.68 16.04
N ASN A 121 -10.31 -2.62 16.05
CA ASN A 121 -9.56 -2.20 17.24
C ASN A 121 -10.05 -0.88 17.83
N LEU A 122 -10.54 0.06 17.01
CA LEU A 122 -10.95 1.41 17.43
C LEU A 122 -12.47 1.48 17.66
N THR A 123 -13.01 0.50 18.37
CA THR A 123 -14.46 0.29 18.55
C THR A 123 -15.20 1.43 19.28
N LYS A 124 -14.48 2.33 19.95
CA LYS A 124 -15.04 3.52 20.61
C LYS A 124 -14.99 4.78 19.75
N ALA A 125 -14.25 4.77 18.66
CA ALA A 125 -14.13 5.87 17.72
C ALA A 125 -15.24 5.81 16.65
N THR A 126 -15.45 6.93 15.96
CA THR A 126 -16.26 6.98 14.74
C THR A 126 -15.37 6.68 13.54
N ILE A 127 -15.63 5.58 12.83
CA ILE A 127 -14.88 5.20 11.63
C ILE A 127 -15.54 5.80 10.39
N ASN A 128 -14.88 6.77 9.76
CA ASN A 128 -15.32 7.43 8.54
C ASN A 128 -14.66 6.79 7.31
N ALA A 129 -15.34 5.81 6.72
CA ALA A 129 -14.85 5.09 5.55
C ALA A 129 -15.17 5.85 4.25
N LEU A 130 -14.12 6.30 3.55
CA LEU A 130 -14.19 7.13 2.35
C LEU A 130 -13.71 6.37 1.11
N SER A 131 -14.11 6.83 -0.08
CA SER A 131 -13.80 6.15 -1.34
C SER A 131 -12.40 6.43 -1.90
N SER A 132 -11.67 7.42 -1.38
CA SER A 132 -10.33 7.77 -1.87
C SER A 132 -9.39 8.26 -0.77
N GLU A 133 -8.09 8.10 -0.99
CA GLU A 133 -7.03 8.61 -0.12
C GLU A 133 -7.13 10.13 0.06
N ASN A 134 -7.25 10.87 -1.05
CA ASN A 134 -7.36 12.33 -1.03
C ASN A 134 -8.53 12.84 -0.19
N ALA A 135 -9.66 12.12 -0.18
CA ALA A 135 -10.79 12.46 0.69
C ALA A 135 -10.42 12.28 2.17
N CYS A 136 -9.70 11.21 2.53
CA CYS A 136 -9.25 10.98 3.90
C CYS A 136 -8.27 12.06 4.36
N VAL A 137 -7.28 12.40 3.54
CA VAL A 137 -6.32 13.48 3.81
C VAL A 137 -7.04 14.81 4.00
N THR A 138 -8.03 15.11 3.16
CA THR A 138 -8.83 16.34 3.26
C THR A 138 -9.57 16.44 4.60
N GLU A 139 -10.13 15.35 5.11
CA GLU A 139 -10.83 15.35 6.40
C GLU A 139 -9.87 15.66 7.57
N VAL A 140 -8.62 15.17 7.52
CA VAL A 140 -7.59 15.49 8.53
C VAL A 140 -7.12 16.93 8.42
N VAL A 141 -6.82 17.41 7.20
CA VAL A 141 -6.39 18.79 6.95
C VAL A 141 -7.45 19.80 7.40
N GLN A 142 -8.73 19.48 7.20
CA GLN A 142 -9.86 20.33 7.63
C GLN A 142 -10.21 20.19 9.12
N GLY A 143 -9.51 19.32 9.86
CA GLY A 143 -9.77 19.06 11.29
C GLY A 143 -11.12 18.38 11.55
N LYS A 144 -11.68 17.70 10.56
CA LYS A 144 -12.93 16.92 10.69
C LYS A 144 -12.69 15.48 11.13
N ALA A 145 -11.50 14.96 10.85
CA ALA A 145 -11.00 13.69 11.36
C ALA A 145 -9.74 13.94 12.21
N ASP A 146 -9.64 13.24 13.33
CA ASP A 146 -8.50 13.30 14.25
C ASP A 146 -7.28 12.58 13.68
N ALA A 147 -7.51 11.54 12.87
CA ALA A 147 -6.48 10.79 12.18
C ALA A 147 -6.97 10.18 10.86
N PHE A 148 -6.03 9.96 9.94
CA PHE A 148 -6.15 9.06 8.80
C PHE A 148 -5.18 7.90 8.96
N ILE A 149 -5.69 6.66 8.91
CA ILE A 149 -4.87 5.45 9.01
C ILE A 149 -4.56 4.91 7.61
N TYR A 150 -3.28 4.83 7.27
CA TYR A 150 -2.80 4.31 6.00
C TYR A 150 -1.34 3.86 6.09
N ASP A 151 -0.75 3.37 5.00
CA ASP A 151 0.65 2.95 5.01
C ASP A 151 1.62 4.11 5.26
N GLN A 152 2.73 3.79 5.92
CA GLN A 152 3.78 4.71 6.34
C GLN A 152 4.32 5.65 5.25
N LEU A 153 4.44 5.19 4.00
CA LEU A 153 5.02 6.02 2.93
C LEU A 153 4.02 7.08 2.47
N THR A 154 2.76 6.71 2.28
CA THR A 154 1.72 7.69 1.97
C THR A 154 1.57 8.68 3.11
N ILE A 155 1.52 8.23 4.36
CA ILE A 155 1.42 9.14 5.52
C ILE A 155 2.60 10.12 5.54
N TYR A 156 3.82 9.64 5.34
CA TYR A 156 5.00 10.49 5.23
C TYR A 156 4.87 11.52 4.09
N ARG A 157 4.49 11.09 2.88
CA ARG A 157 4.37 11.97 1.70
C ARG A 157 3.28 13.02 1.87
N GLN A 158 2.13 12.64 2.44
CA GLN A 158 1.03 13.57 2.70
C GLN A 158 1.41 14.58 3.78
N ASN A 159 2.21 14.17 4.77
CA ASN A 159 2.79 15.10 5.73
C ASN A 159 3.75 16.09 5.05
N GLN A 160 4.65 15.62 4.17
CA GLN A 160 5.55 16.50 3.41
C GLN A 160 4.80 17.47 2.48
N ALA A 161 3.63 17.08 1.98
CA ALA A 161 2.78 17.95 1.18
C ALA A 161 2.02 19.01 2.01
N ASN A 162 1.83 18.78 3.32
CA ASN A 162 1.07 19.65 4.22
C ASN A 162 1.76 19.90 5.59
N PRO A 163 3.06 20.24 5.64
CA PRO A 163 3.87 20.12 6.86
C PRO A 163 3.48 21.10 7.97
N GLU A 164 2.79 22.20 7.63
CA GLU A 164 2.31 23.19 8.60
C GLU A 164 0.98 22.78 9.26
N ILE A 165 0.24 21.84 8.64
CA ILE A 165 -1.14 21.48 9.04
C ILE A 165 -1.21 20.05 9.55
N THR A 166 -0.31 19.17 9.10
CA THR A 166 -0.32 17.76 9.46
C THR A 166 0.96 17.33 10.14
N LYS A 167 0.87 16.21 10.85
CA LYS A 167 2.00 15.48 11.43
C LYS A 167 1.85 14.00 11.06
N ALA A 168 2.97 13.36 10.73
CA ALA A 168 3.05 11.92 10.58
C ALA A 168 3.40 11.27 11.92
N VAL A 169 2.54 10.37 12.40
CA VAL A 169 2.83 9.46 13.51
C VAL A 169 3.16 8.10 12.89
N LEU A 170 4.45 7.77 12.88
CA LEU A 170 4.96 6.60 12.17
C LEU A 170 5.21 5.40 13.09
N ILE A 171 4.79 5.45 14.36
CA ILE A 171 5.00 4.37 15.34
C ILE A 171 4.21 3.13 14.90
N PRO A 172 4.87 1.99 14.61
CA PRO A 172 4.16 0.77 14.23
C PRO A 172 3.29 0.26 15.38
N PHE A 173 2.04 -0.07 15.07
CA PHE A 173 1.05 -0.54 16.05
C PHE A 173 0.41 -1.90 15.69
N GLN A 174 0.96 -2.56 14.68
CA GLN A 174 0.61 -3.91 14.27
C GLN A 174 1.81 -4.57 13.59
N GLU A 175 1.71 -5.87 13.31
CA GLU A 175 2.66 -6.53 12.40
C GLU A 175 2.62 -5.90 11.00
N SER A 176 3.70 -6.08 10.24
CA SER A 176 3.75 -5.56 8.88
C SER A 176 2.73 -6.23 7.97
N ASP A 177 2.07 -5.40 7.17
CA ASP A 177 1.31 -5.80 6.02
C ASP A 177 2.26 -6.37 4.97
N LYS A 178 2.15 -7.67 4.73
CA LYS A 178 2.92 -8.38 3.70
C LYS A 178 2.26 -8.18 2.34
N TRP A 179 2.95 -7.57 1.40
CA TRP A 179 2.44 -7.39 0.03
C TRP A 179 2.84 -8.56 -0.85
N GLY A 180 1.86 -9.11 -1.56
CA GLY A 180 2.04 -10.23 -2.48
C GLY A 180 1.48 -9.93 -3.86
N MET A 181 2.00 -10.64 -4.86
CA MET A 181 1.37 -10.71 -6.17
C MET A 181 0.24 -11.73 -6.11
N ALA A 182 -0.97 -11.35 -6.54
CA ALA A 182 -2.11 -12.26 -6.54
C ALA A 182 -2.35 -12.84 -7.94
N VAL A 183 -2.64 -14.13 -8.00
CA VAL A 183 -3.08 -14.83 -9.20
C VAL A 183 -4.45 -15.47 -8.97
N LYS A 184 -5.12 -15.88 -10.05
CA LYS A 184 -6.38 -16.63 -9.95
C LYS A 184 -6.19 -17.87 -9.07
N LYS A 185 -7.14 -18.11 -8.16
CA LYS A 185 -7.16 -19.29 -7.28
C LYS A 185 -6.97 -20.58 -8.07
N GLY A 186 -6.03 -21.40 -7.65
CA GLY A 186 -5.65 -22.66 -8.30
C GLY A 186 -4.64 -22.53 -9.44
N ASN A 187 -4.20 -21.33 -9.82
CA ASN A 187 -3.15 -21.14 -10.83
C ASN A 187 -1.75 -21.37 -10.26
N THR A 188 -1.48 -22.62 -9.86
CA THR A 188 -0.23 -23.01 -9.19
C THR A 188 0.99 -22.85 -10.09
N GLU A 189 0.84 -23.01 -11.41
CA GLU A 189 1.96 -22.86 -12.36
C GLU A 189 2.49 -21.43 -12.38
N LEU A 190 1.63 -20.44 -12.60
CA LEU A 190 2.04 -19.04 -12.61
C LEU A 190 2.53 -18.61 -11.22
N LEU A 191 1.90 -19.11 -10.16
CA LEU A 191 2.31 -18.81 -8.78
C LEU A 191 3.73 -19.30 -8.50
N THR A 192 4.08 -20.53 -8.89
CA THR A 192 5.44 -21.07 -8.72
C THR A 192 6.46 -20.23 -9.49
N GLN A 193 6.14 -19.82 -10.72
CA GLN A 193 6.99 -18.96 -11.54
C GLN A 193 7.21 -17.58 -10.89
N ILE A 194 6.15 -16.98 -10.34
CA ILE A 194 6.23 -15.70 -9.63
C ILE A 194 7.08 -15.82 -8.36
N ASN A 195 6.92 -16.90 -7.59
CA ASN A 195 7.71 -17.10 -6.38
C ASN A 195 9.20 -17.23 -6.70
N ALA A 196 9.57 -18.02 -7.72
CA ALA A 196 10.94 -18.12 -8.19
C ALA A 196 11.49 -16.76 -8.63
N PHE A 197 10.71 -15.98 -9.39
CA PHE A 197 11.08 -14.63 -9.78
C PHE A 197 11.35 -13.72 -8.56
N ILE A 198 10.49 -13.72 -7.54
CA ILE A 198 10.67 -12.85 -6.36
C ILE A 198 11.96 -13.22 -5.61
N GLU A 199 12.28 -14.50 -5.49
CA GLU A 199 13.52 -14.98 -4.87
C GLU A 199 14.76 -14.55 -5.68
N ASP A 200 14.78 -14.82 -6.98
CA ASP A 200 15.88 -14.46 -7.88
C ASP A 200 16.06 -12.94 -7.95
N PHE A 201 14.98 -12.19 -8.15
CA PHE A 201 15.00 -10.73 -8.24
C PHE A 201 15.50 -10.08 -6.95
N ARG A 202 15.21 -10.68 -5.79
CA ARG A 202 15.78 -10.24 -4.50
C ARG A 202 17.28 -10.55 -4.43
N ALA A 203 17.68 -11.77 -4.75
CA ALA A 203 19.07 -12.19 -4.68
C ALA A 203 19.98 -11.39 -5.64
N GLU A 204 19.44 -10.93 -6.76
CA GLU A 204 20.14 -10.15 -7.78
C GLU A 204 20.17 -8.64 -7.51
N GLY A 205 19.58 -8.16 -6.42
CA GLY A 205 19.57 -6.72 -6.07
C GLY A 205 18.50 -5.92 -6.81
N GLY A 206 17.45 -6.57 -7.30
CA GLY A 206 16.39 -5.95 -8.08
C GLY A 206 15.58 -4.94 -7.26
N PHE A 207 15.30 -5.22 -5.99
CA PHE A 207 14.56 -4.30 -5.11
C PHE A 207 15.38 -3.07 -4.72
N GLU A 208 16.69 -3.20 -4.61
CA GLU A 208 17.64 -2.11 -4.43
C GLU A 208 17.66 -1.22 -5.68
N THR A 209 17.61 -1.83 -6.87
CA THR A 209 17.50 -1.09 -8.14
C THR A 209 16.18 -0.32 -8.23
N LEU A 210 15.06 -0.95 -7.85
CA LEU A 210 13.76 -0.26 -7.77
C LEU A 210 13.79 0.87 -6.74
N THR A 211 14.43 0.65 -5.59
CA THR A 211 14.59 1.66 -4.54
C THR A 211 15.38 2.85 -5.05
N ALA A 212 16.54 2.62 -5.66
CA ALA A 212 17.39 3.68 -6.20
C ALA A 212 16.70 4.50 -7.29
N LYS A 213 15.85 3.85 -8.11
CA LYS A 213 15.14 4.51 -9.20
C LYS A 213 13.96 5.36 -8.74
N HIS A 214 13.16 4.87 -7.79
CA HIS A 214 11.85 5.44 -7.48
C HIS A 214 11.71 6.01 -6.07
N LEU A 215 12.60 5.62 -5.15
CA LEU A 215 12.40 5.77 -3.70
C LEU A 215 13.67 6.24 -2.97
N ALA A 216 14.68 6.75 -3.68
CA ALA A 216 15.98 7.07 -3.09
C ALA A 216 15.90 8.13 -1.98
N ALA A 217 15.06 9.15 -2.17
CA ALA A 217 14.85 10.19 -1.17
C ALA A 217 14.12 9.63 0.06
N GLU A 218 13.05 8.86 -0.16
CA GLU A 218 12.27 8.27 0.92
C GLU A 218 13.06 7.20 1.70
N LYS A 219 13.91 6.40 1.04
CA LYS A 219 14.83 5.47 1.70
C LYS A 219 15.76 6.21 2.65
N THR A 220 16.38 7.29 2.17
CA THR A 220 17.31 8.09 3.00
C THR A 220 16.61 8.61 4.25
N THR A 221 15.41 9.19 4.09
CA THR A 221 14.66 9.69 5.24
C THR A 221 14.21 8.59 6.19
N PHE A 222 13.77 7.44 5.67
CA PHE A 222 13.32 6.33 6.52
C PHE A 222 14.49 5.76 7.33
N ASP A 223 15.69 5.68 6.75
CA ASP A 223 16.91 5.28 7.44
C ASP A 223 17.29 6.26 8.56
N GLU A 224 17.20 7.56 8.31
CA GLU A 224 17.45 8.60 9.32
C GLU A 224 16.45 8.54 10.50
N LEU A 225 15.20 8.18 10.20
CA LEU A 225 14.14 8.03 11.19
C LEU A 225 14.13 6.65 11.87
N GLY A 226 14.96 5.70 11.42
CA GLY A 226 15.01 4.34 11.93
C GLY A 226 13.76 3.50 11.59
N PHE A 227 13.06 3.84 10.50
CA PHE A 227 11.89 3.09 10.04
C PHE A 227 12.28 1.87 9.21
N PRO A 228 11.61 0.71 9.41
CA PRO A 228 11.83 -0.46 8.57
C PRO A 228 11.52 -0.19 7.10
N TRP A 229 12.43 -0.60 6.22
CA TRP A 229 12.26 -0.44 4.78
C TRP A 229 11.32 -1.49 4.18
N PHE A 230 10.66 -1.15 3.06
CA PHE A 230 9.66 -2.00 2.44
C PHE A 230 10.20 -3.33 1.92
N PHE A 231 11.41 -3.34 1.37
CA PHE A 231 11.96 -4.53 0.71
C PHE A 231 12.92 -5.31 1.59
N GLU A 232 13.14 -4.89 2.83
CA GLU A 232 13.96 -5.61 3.81
C GLU A 232 13.25 -6.84 4.38
#